data_AF-A0A9Q0SAP0-F1
#
_entry.id   AF-A0A9Q0SAP0-F1
#
_cell.length_a   1.000
_cell.length_b   1.000
_cell.length_c   1.000
_cell.angle_alpha   90.00
_cell.angle_beta   90.00
_cell.angle_gamma   90.00
#
_symmetry.space_group_name_H-M   'P 1'
#
loop_
_entity.id
_entity.type
_entity.pdbx_description
1 polymer ?
#
loop_
_entity_poly.entity_id
_entity_poly.type
_entity_poly.pdbx_seq_one_letter_code
_entity_poly.pdbx_strand_id
1 'polypeptide(L)'
;ESEFKVCKDGLERVQLIKKLFHWIPVPDYYFQRFEKSNDISFKLREKANLAYKNGNFNLALRGYNLAVMFASTDGEELGLAYGNRSALFVQMKNPYSALRDIDLALSCSYAEHLKKKLLDRKKKCNSFILQEKRESLKTQERKQRGKNYCNENFLRLKTHNPSISNAEEFVSIEYTKERGRRLVVNRQVSPGKRFEEKT
;
A
#
# COMPACT_ATOMS: atom_id res chain seq x y z
N GLU A 1 15.67 18.85 26.95
CA GLU A 1 14.63 17.98 26.33
C GLU A 1 13.25 18.65 26.11
N SER A 2 13.09 19.97 26.29
CA SER A 2 11.78 20.63 26.26
C SER A 2 11.42 21.32 24.92
N GLU A 3 12.36 21.99 24.24
CA GLU A 3 12.00 22.85 23.10
C GLU A 3 11.70 22.08 21.79
N PHE A 4 12.40 20.98 21.53
CA PHE A 4 12.20 20.21 20.29
C PHE A 4 10.83 19.53 20.22
N LYS A 5 10.28 19.12 21.37
CA LYS A 5 8.94 18.52 21.48
C LYS A 5 7.82 19.56 21.31
N VAL A 6 8.12 20.85 21.47
CA VAL A 6 7.16 21.96 21.33
C VAL A 6 7.04 22.42 19.88
N CYS A 7 8.01 22.11 19.00
CA CYS A 7 7.95 22.46 17.59
C CYS A 7 6.81 21.75 16.85
N LYS A 8 5.96 22.54 16.18
CA LYS A 8 4.76 22.11 15.46
C LYS A 8 5.08 21.48 14.12
N ASP A 9 6.10 21.99 13.43
CA ASP A 9 6.48 21.53 12.09
C ASP A 9 8.00 21.32 11.94
N GLY A 10 8.39 20.82 10.76
CA GLY A 10 9.80 20.58 10.45
C GLY A 10 10.63 21.86 10.35
N LEU A 11 10.02 22.98 9.98
CA LEU A 11 10.72 24.25 9.81
C LEU A 11 11.11 24.84 11.16
N GLU A 12 10.21 24.82 12.14
CA GLU A 12 10.49 25.21 13.52
C GLU A 12 11.62 24.35 14.13
N ARG A 13 11.61 23.03 13.87
CA ARG A 13 12.69 22.13 14.31
C ARG A 13 14.03 22.49 13.68
N VAL A 14 14.05 22.77 12.37
CA VAL A 14 15.27 23.19 11.67
C VAL A 14 15.78 24.51 12.23
N GLN A 15 14.91 25.48 12.49
CA GLN A 15 15.29 26.76 13.11
C GLN A 15 15.84 26.61 14.53
N LEU A 16 15.25 25.72 15.34
CA LEU A 16 15.75 25.42 16.67
C LEU A 16 17.15 24.81 16.62
N ILE A 17 17.32 23.75 15.82
CA ILE A 17 18.61 23.11 15.58
C ILE A 17 19.60 24.11 15.01
N LYS A 18 19.15 25.06 14.17
CA LYS A 18 20.02 26.06 13.54
C LYS A 18 20.87 26.81 14.56
N LYS A 19 20.34 27.07 15.76
CA LYS A 19 21.04 27.75 16.86
C LYS A 19 22.20 26.94 17.46
N LEU A 20 22.18 25.62 17.32
CA LEU A 20 23.15 24.69 17.93
C LEU A 20 24.36 24.41 17.05
N PHE A 21 24.34 24.86 15.78
CA PHE A 21 25.39 24.57 14.80
C PHE A 21 25.94 25.85 14.21
N HIS A 22 27.23 25.84 13.90
CA HIS A 22 27.84 26.85 13.03
C HIS A 22 27.58 26.45 11.57
N TRP A 23 26.75 27.24 10.88
CA TRP A 23 26.37 26.97 9.50
C TRP A 23 27.39 27.59 8.55
N ILE A 24 28.00 26.75 7.73
CA ILE A 24 28.87 27.20 6.65
C ILE A 24 27.95 27.56 5.47
N PRO A 25 27.94 28.82 5.01
CA PRO A 25 27.15 29.19 3.84
C PRO A 25 27.66 28.43 2.62
N VAL A 26 26.74 27.79 1.92
CA VAL A 26 27.04 27.14 0.65
C VAL A 26 27.13 28.25 -0.41
N PRO A 27 28.23 28.35 -1.18
CA PRO A 27 28.35 29.37 -2.20
C PRO A 27 27.24 29.30 -3.25
N ASP A 28 26.79 30.45 -3.76
CA ASP A 28 25.65 30.51 -4.69
C ASP A 28 25.88 29.67 -5.97
N TYR A 29 27.13 29.59 -6.45
CA TYR A 29 27.49 28.77 -7.61
C TYR A 29 27.17 27.28 -7.42
N TYR A 30 27.13 26.79 -6.17
CA TYR A 30 26.79 25.40 -5.88
C TYR A 30 25.32 25.09 -6.16
N PHE A 31 24.44 26.09 -6.07
CA PHE A 31 23.02 25.93 -6.36
C PHE A 31 22.72 25.93 -7.86
N GLN A 32 23.61 26.49 -8.68
CA GLN A 32 23.45 26.53 -10.16
C GLN A 32 23.25 25.14 -10.76
N ARG A 33 23.92 24.10 -10.22
CA ARG A 33 23.77 22.71 -10.71
C ARG A 33 22.42 22.07 -10.41
N PHE A 34 21.59 22.71 -9.60
CA PHE A 34 20.23 22.28 -9.25
C PHE A 34 19.17 23.17 -9.90
N GLU A 35 19.57 24.16 -10.70
CA GLU A 35 18.64 24.98 -11.45
C GLU A 35 17.87 24.14 -12.46
N LYS A 36 16.63 24.56 -12.70
CA LYS A 36 15.78 23.96 -13.72
C LYS A 36 16.45 24.14 -15.08
N SER A 37 16.55 23.06 -15.84
CA SER A 37 17.07 23.05 -17.19
C SER A 37 16.31 22.03 -18.02
N ASN A 38 15.56 22.54 -19.00
CA ASN A 38 14.82 21.71 -19.94
C ASN A 38 15.74 20.78 -20.73
N ASP A 39 16.95 21.22 -21.07
CA ASP A 39 17.95 20.39 -21.75
C ASP A 39 18.42 19.21 -20.89
N ILE A 40 18.64 19.45 -19.59
CA ILE A 40 19.01 18.39 -18.64
C ILE A 40 17.83 17.43 -18.48
N SER A 41 16.61 17.95 -18.31
CA SER A 41 15.38 17.14 -18.24
C SER A 41 15.22 16.24 -19.45
N PHE A 42 15.36 16.80 -20.66
CA PHE A 42 15.29 16.08 -21.92
C PHE A 42 16.31 14.93 -21.99
N LYS A 43 17.59 15.22 -21.70
CA LYS A 43 18.66 14.21 -21.73
C LYS A 43 18.42 13.08 -20.72
N LEU A 44 17.92 13.42 -19.53
CA LEU A 44 17.56 12.44 -18.51
C LEU A 44 16.38 11.56 -18.94
N ARG A 45 15.37 12.17 -19.57
CA ARG A 45 14.21 11.47 -20.14
C ARG A 45 14.64 10.51 -21.25
N GLU A 46 15.55 10.89 -22.13
CA GLU A 46 16.08 10.00 -23.17
C GLU A 46 16.87 8.82 -22.59
N LYS A 47 17.73 9.07 -21.59
CA LYS A 47 18.41 7.99 -20.86
C LYS A 47 17.42 7.05 -20.16
N ALA A 48 16.36 7.61 -19.57
CA ALA A 48 15.30 6.84 -18.94
C ALA A 48 14.50 6.01 -19.97
N ASN A 49 14.23 6.56 -21.16
CA ASN A 49 13.56 5.86 -22.26
C ASN A 49 14.40 4.66 -22.73
N LEU A 50 15.72 4.81 -22.83
CA LEU A 50 16.64 3.70 -23.15
C LEU A 50 16.62 2.63 -22.05
N ALA A 51 16.73 3.02 -20.79
CA ALA A 51 16.64 2.09 -19.66
C ALA A 51 15.30 1.35 -19.62
N TYR A 52 14.20 2.06 -19.90
CA TYR A 52 12.85 1.51 -19.98
C TYR A 52 12.74 0.45 -21.08
N LYS A 53 13.24 0.75 -22.29
CA LYS A 53 13.27 -0.19 -23.42
C LYS A 53 14.09 -1.45 -23.10
N ASN A 54 15.18 -1.30 -22.35
CA ASN A 54 16.03 -2.41 -21.91
C ASN A 54 15.46 -3.17 -20.69
N GLY A 55 14.26 -2.83 -20.21
CA GLY A 55 13.62 -3.49 -19.06
C GLY A 55 14.21 -3.10 -17.70
N ASN A 56 15.16 -2.17 -17.64
CA ASN A 56 15.74 -1.69 -16.37
C ASN A 56 14.84 -0.60 -15.76
N PHE A 57 13.75 -1.03 -15.15
CA PHE A 57 12.72 -0.15 -14.59
C PHE A 57 13.21 0.70 -13.42
N ASN A 58 14.15 0.21 -12.60
CA ASN A 58 14.72 0.99 -11.51
C ASN A 58 15.55 2.17 -12.04
N LEU A 59 16.36 1.93 -13.06
CA LEU A 59 17.15 2.99 -13.69
C LEU A 59 16.25 3.98 -14.44
N ALA A 60 15.23 3.48 -15.14
CA ALA A 60 14.23 4.32 -15.78
C ALA A 60 13.50 5.22 -14.78
N LEU A 61 13.09 4.68 -13.62
CA LEU A 61 12.42 5.45 -12.57
C LEU A 61 13.32 6.58 -12.04
N ARG A 62 14.60 6.28 -11.76
CA ARG A 62 15.57 7.29 -11.34
C ARG A 62 15.73 8.39 -12.38
N GLY A 63 15.87 8.01 -13.66
CA GLY A 63 16.00 8.96 -14.75
C GLY A 63 14.77 9.86 -14.91
N TYR A 64 13.56 9.30 -14.87
CA TYR A 64 12.33 10.10 -14.94
C TYR A 64 12.13 11.00 -13.72
N ASN A 65 12.49 10.55 -12.51
CA ASN A 65 12.44 11.40 -11.31
C ASN A 65 13.36 12.60 -11.43
N LEU A 66 14.59 12.39 -11.93
CA LEU A 66 15.51 13.49 -12.18
C LEU A 66 15.00 14.40 -13.30
N ALA A 67 14.40 13.85 -14.36
CA ALA A 67 13.80 14.68 -15.41
C ALA A 67 12.71 15.62 -14.85
N VAL A 68 11.80 15.11 -14.01
CA VAL A 68 10.81 15.94 -13.30
C VAL A 68 11.48 17.01 -12.42
N MET A 69 12.57 16.65 -11.72
CA MET A 69 13.32 17.59 -10.87
C MET A 69 13.93 18.73 -11.68
N PHE A 70 14.47 18.46 -12.87
CA PHE A 70 15.14 19.48 -13.70
C PHE A 70 14.20 20.21 -14.66
N ALA A 71 13.02 19.69 -14.96
CA ALA A 71 12.08 20.35 -15.85
C ALA A 71 11.59 21.69 -15.29
N SER A 72 11.56 22.72 -16.15
CA SER A 72 10.94 24.01 -15.83
C SER A 72 9.43 23.88 -15.64
N THR A 73 8.85 24.67 -14.75
CA THR A 73 7.42 24.63 -14.43
C THR A 73 6.52 25.14 -15.54
N ASP A 74 7.04 26.04 -16.37
CA ASP A 74 6.24 26.81 -17.32
C ASP A 74 6.24 26.19 -18.74
N GLY A 75 6.92 25.05 -18.89
CA GLY A 75 7.16 24.40 -20.18
C GLY A 75 6.54 23.01 -20.31
N GLU A 76 6.57 22.49 -21.53
CA GLU A 76 6.04 21.16 -21.86
C GLU A 76 6.88 20.00 -21.26
N GLU A 77 8.17 20.22 -21.01
CA GLU A 77 9.07 19.17 -20.52
C GLU A 77 8.63 18.54 -19.20
N LEU A 78 8.01 19.31 -18.30
CA LEU A 78 7.49 18.78 -17.04
C LEU A 78 6.33 17.80 -17.30
N GLY A 79 5.42 18.17 -18.20
CA GLY A 79 4.34 17.32 -18.65
C GLY A 79 4.84 16.06 -19.34
N LEU A 80 5.86 16.16 -20.20
CA LEU A 80 6.50 15.01 -20.85
C LEU A 80 7.19 14.07 -19.86
N ALA A 81 7.86 14.61 -18.84
CA ALA A 81 8.49 13.81 -17.80
C ALA A 81 7.47 13.02 -16.98
N TYR A 82 6.38 13.67 -16.52
CA TYR A 82 5.27 12.99 -15.86
C TYR A 82 4.58 11.99 -16.78
N GLY A 83 4.36 12.36 -18.04
CA GLY A 83 3.79 11.49 -19.06
C GLY A 83 4.61 10.22 -19.22
N ASN A 84 5.93 10.30 -19.36
CA ASN A 84 6.78 9.12 -19.52
C ASN A 84 6.87 8.28 -18.23
N ARG A 85 6.94 8.93 -17.06
CA ARG A 85 6.94 8.23 -15.77
C ARG A 85 5.62 7.49 -15.51
N SER A 86 4.48 8.04 -15.92
CA SER A 86 3.19 7.35 -15.85
C SER A 86 3.18 6.03 -16.64
N ALA A 87 3.86 5.99 -17.80
CA ALA A 87 4.00 4.77 -18.61
C ALA A 87 4.76 3.69 -17.83
N LEU A 88 5.82 4.08 -17.13
CA LEU A 88 6.60 3.20 -16.28
C LEU A 88 5.77 2.66 -15.11
N PHE A 89 4.99 3.50 -14.43
CA PHE A 89 4.13 3.03 -13.35
C PHE A 89 3.02 2.09 -13.84
N VAL A 90 2.47 2.31 -15.03
CA VAL A 90 1.56 1.35 -15.68
C VAL A 90 2.26 0.01 -15.92
N GLN A 91 3.51 0.03 -16.40
CA GLN A 91 4.30 -1.17 -16.65
C GLN A 91 4.60 -1.93 -15.35
N MET A 92 4.84 -1.20 -14.25
CA MET A 92 5.07 -1.77 -12.91
C MET A 92 3.78 -2.17 -12.18
N LYS A 93 2.61 -2.13 -12.84
CA LYS A 93 1.29 -2.38 -12.23
C LYS A 93 1.03 -1.53 -10.96
N ASN A 94 1.50 -0.28 -10.96
CA ASN A 94 1.24 0.70 -9.91
C ASN A 94 0.24 1.77 -10.42
N PRO A 95 -1.07 1.45 -10.47
CA PRO A 95 -2.05 2.31 -11.12
C PRO A 95 -2.25 3.64 -10.41
N TYR A 96 -2.11 3.70 -9.08
CA TYR A 96 -2.30 4.94 -8.31
C TYR A 96 -1.21 5.98 -8.60
N SER A 97 0.06 5.55 -8.66
CA SER A 97 1.16 6.46 -9.00
C SER A 97 1.07 6.92 -10.45
N ALA A 98 0.68 6.01 -11.36
CA ALA A 98 0.45 6.35 -12.76
C ALA A 98 -0.67 7.40 -12.94
N LEU A 99 -1.80 7.24 -12.25
CA LEU A 99 -2.92 8.18 -12.31
C LEU A 99 -2.52 9.58 -11.81
N ARG A 100 -1.77 9.65 -10.71
CA ARG A 100 -1.25 10.92 -10.20
C ARG A 100 -0.36 11.63 -11.23
N ASP A 101 0.56 10.89 -11.85
CA ASP A 101 1.42 11.44 -12.90
C ASP A 101 0.63 11.83 -14.16
N ILE A 102 -0.43 11.11 -14.51
CA ILE A 102 -1.31 11.48 -15.62
C ILE A 102 -2.02 12.80 -15.33
N ASP A 103 -2.57 12.96 -14.13
CA ASP A 103 -3.28 14.19 -13.77
C ASP A 103 -2.30 15.38 -13.70
N LEU A 104 -1.08 15.19 -13.19
CA LEU A 104 0.00 16.19 -13.22
C LEU A 104 0.46 16.53 -14.63
N ALA A 105 0.56 15.54 -15.52
CA ALA A 105 0.92 15.78 -16.91
C ALA A 105 -0.17 16.60 -17.64
N LEU A 106 -1.44 16.32 -17.37
CA LEU A 106 -2.58 17.03 -17.95
C LEU A 106 -2.74 18.46 -17.39
N SER A 107 -2.25 18.73 -16.18
CA SER A 107 -2.23 20.09 -15.63
C SER A 107 -1.08 20.96 -16.16
N CYS A 108 -0.14 20.39 -16.91
CA CYS A 108 0.96 21.11 -17.57
C CYS A 108 0.60 21.49 -19.01
N SER A 109 1.46 22.29 -19.66
CA SER A 109 1.41 22.61 -21.10
C SER A 109 1.74 21.38 -21.96
N TYR A 110 0.88 20.37 -21.97
CA TYR A 110 1.11 19.08 -22.63
C TYR A 110 0.46 19.03 -24.02
N ALA A 111 1.21 18.64 -25.06
CA ALA A 111 0.68 18.65 -26.41
C ALA A 111 -0.56 17.76 -26.60
N GLU A 112 -1.57 18.29 -27.30
CA GLU A 112 -2.88 17.67 -27.48
C GLU A 112 -2.79 16.26 -28.10
N HIS A 113 -1.90 16.11 -29.09
CA HIS A 113 -1.68 14.84 -29.78
C HIS A 113 -1.13 13.73 -28.86
N LEU A 114 -0.51 14.09 -27.73
CA LEU A 114 0.01 13.13 -26.74
C LEU A 114 -1.02 12.80 -25.66
N LYS A 115 -2.05 13.62 -25.44
CA LYS A 115 -3.08 13.39 -24.40
C LYS A 115 -3.81 12.07 -24.60
N LYS A 116 -4.00 11.63 -25.85
CA LYS A 116 -4.58 10.32 -26.16
C LYS A 116 -3.83 9.17 -25.46
N LYS A 117 -2.49 9.20 -25.44
CA LYS A 117 -1.67 8.19 -24.76
C LYS A 117 -1.89 8.18 -23.25
N LEU A 118 -2.10 9.35 -22.64
CA LEU A 118 -2.41 9.46 -21.21
C LEU A 118 -3.80 8.90 -20.89
N LEU A 119 -4.80 9.17 -21.74
CA LEU A 119 -6.14 8.63 -21.58
C LEU A 119 -6.17 7.09 -21.69
N ASP A 120 -5.42 6.53 -22.64
CA ASP A 120 -5.32 5.07 -22.78
C ASP A 120 -4.65 4.43 -21.55
N ARG A 121 -3.62 5.09 -21.00
CA ARG A 121 -3.00 4.68 -19.72
C ARG A 121 -3.97 4.79 -18.55
N LYS A 122 -4.78 5.85 -18.47
CA LYS A 122 -5.81 6.05 -17.45
C LYS A 122 -6.84 4.92 -17.46
N LYS A 123 -7.31 4.52 -18.64
CA LYS A 123 -8.19 3.35 -18.82
C LYS A 123 -7.54 2.07 -18.29
N LYS A 124 -6.27 1.82 -18.64
CA LYS A 124 -5.51 0.65 -18.17
C LYS A 124 -5.30 0.66 -16.64
N CYS A 125 -5.08 1.82 -16.04
CA CYS A 125 -5.01 1.94 -14.58
C CYS A 125 -6.33 1.57 -13.91
N ASN A 126 -7.45 2.08 -14.45
CA ASN A 126 -8.78 1.77 -13.95
C ASN A 126 -9.10 0.27 -14.05
N SER A 127 -8.69 -0.40 -15.14
CA SER A 127 -8.88 -1.85 -15.25
C SER A 127 -8.08 -2.62 -14.20
N PHE A 128 -6.85 -2.21 -13.90
CA PHE A 128 -6.05 -2.82 -12.82
C PHE A 128 -6.73 -2.64 -11.45
N ILE A 129 -7.22 -1.44 -11.13
CA ILE A 129 -7.91 -1.18 -9.86
C ILE A 129 -9.19 -2.02 -9.74
N LEU A 130 -9.96 -2.15 -10.82
CA LEU A 130 -11.16 -2.98 -10.84
C LEU A 130 -10.84 -4.46 -10.62
N GLN A 131 -9.76 -4.95 -11.21
CA GLN A 131 -9.29 -6.32 -11.01
C GLN A 131 -8.89 -6.56 -9.55
N GLU A 132 -8.07 -5.67 -8.98
CA GLU A 132 -7.64 -5.75 -7.58
C GLU A 132 -8.84 -5.78 -6.62
N LYS A 133 -9.84 -4.91 -6.85
CA LYS A 133 -11.09 -4.91 -6.08
C LYS A 133 -11.83 -6.25 -6.18
N ARG A 134 -11.97 -6.81 -7.38
CA ARG A 134 -12.63 -8.13 -7.57
C ARG A 134 -11.90 -9.25 -6.85
N GLU A 135 -10.58 -9.26 -6.88
CA GLU A 135 -9.75 -10.26 -6.19
C GLU A 135 -9.87 -10.13 -4.67
N SER A 136 -9.92 -8.90 -4.15
CA SER A 136 -10.12 -8.63 -2.73
C SER A 136 -11.49 -9.13 -2.24
N LEU A 137 -12.56 -8.89 -3.00
CA LEU A 137 -13.92 -9.34 -2.69
C LEU A 137 -14.01 -10.87 -2.64
N LYS A 138 -13.48 -11.56 -3.67
CA LYS A 138 -13.42 -13.03 -3.69
C LYS A 138 -12.66 -13.59 -2.48
N THR A 139 -11.58 -12.93 -2.08
CA THR A 139 -10.78 -13.32 -0.92
C THR A 139 -11.57 -13.14 0.38
N GLN A 140 -12.33 -12.06 0.52
CA GLN A 140 -13.21 -11.82 1.66
C GLN A 140 -14.33 -12.85 1.73
N GLU A 141 -15.00 -13.13 0.61
CA GLU A 141 -16.06 -14.15 0.52
C GLU A 141 -15.53 -15.53 0.93
N ARG A 142 -14.35 -15.92 0.45
CA ARG A 142 -13.71 -17.19 0.84
C ARG A 142 -13.43 -17.25 2.34
N LYS A 143 -12.88 -16.18 2.92
CA LYS A 143 -12.64 -16.10 4.37
C LYS A 143 -13.94 -16.18 5.16
N GLN A 144 -14.99 -15.50 4.70
CA GLN A 144 -16.29 -15.53 5.36
C GLN A 144 -16.93 -16.92 5.29
N ARG A 145 -16.87 -17.57 4.12
CA ARG A 145 -17.36 -18.94 3.95
C ARG A 145 -16.62 -19.93 4.86
N GLY A 146 -15.29 -19.80 4.97
CA GLY A 146 -14.49 -20.61 5.88
C GLY A 146 -14.90 -20.40 7.34
N LYS A 147 -15.11 -19.15 7.77
CA LYS A 147 -15.63 -18.83 9.10
C LYS A 147 -17.01 -19.44 9.34
N ASN A 148 -17.94 -19.30 8.40
CA ASN A 148 -19.29 -19.86 8.51
C ASN A 148 -19.24 -21.39 8.62
N TYR A 149 -18.44 -22.05 7.78
CA TYR A 149 -18.27 -23.51 7.83
C TYR A 149 -17.73 -23.97 9.20
N CYS A 150 -16.71 -23.30 9.73
CA CYS A 150 -16.19 -23.59 11.07
C CYS A 150 -17.24 -23.38 12.16
N ASN A 151 -17.98 -22.27 12.10
CA ASN A 151 -19.01 -21.97 13.08
C ASN A 151 -20.15 -22.98 13.04
N GLU A 152 -20.58 -23.43 11.86
CA GLU A 152 -21.71 -24.34 11.70
C GLU A 152 -21.35 -25.81 11.95
N ASN A 153 -20.16 -26.25 11.52
CA ASN A 153 -19.80 -27.67 11.47
C ASN A 153 -18.82 -28.11 12.56
N PHE A 154 -18.03 -27.20 13.12
CA PHE A 154 -16.96 -27.52 14.07
C PHE A 154 -17.16 -26.91 15.45
N LEU A 155 -17.52 -25.63 15.50
CA LEU A 155 -17.64 -24.88 16.75
C LEU A 155 -19.08 -24.83 17.28
N ARG A 156 -20.06 -25.26 16.47
CA ARG A 156 -21.45 -25.34 16.89
C ARG A 156 -21.61 -26.42 17.94
N LEU A 157 -21.97 -26.01 19.15
CA LEU A 157 -22.43 -26.91 20.18
C LEU A 157 -23.84 -27.38 19.83
N LYS A 158 -24.10 -28.67 20.02
CA LYS A 158 -25.40 -29.30 19.85
C LYS A 158 -26.34 -28.98 21.01
N THR A 159 -25.78 -28.97 22.21
CA THR A 159 -26.46 -28.64 23.46
C THR A 159 -25.63 -27.61 24.22
N HIS A 160 -26.28 -26.76 25.00
CA HIS A 160 -25.58 -25.73 25.76
C HIS A 160 -25.59 -26.07 27.24
N ASN A 161 -24.42 -26.05 27.88
CA ASN A 161 -24.35 -26.17 29.32
C ASN A 161 -24.78 -24.85 29.99
N PRO A 162 -25.79 -24.84 30.88
CA PRO A 162 -26.27 -23.59 31.49
C PRO A 162 -25.23 -22.91 32.39
N SER A 163 -24.26 -23.66 32.92
CA SER A 163 -23.26 -23.20 33.88
C SER A 163 -21.90 -22.89 33.25
N ILE A 164 -21.58 -23.49 32.09
CA ILE A 164 -20.29 -23.35 31.42
C ILE A 164 -20.52 -22.85 29.99
N SER A 165 -20.16 -21.60 29.73
CA SER A 165 -20.21 -21.03 28.39
C SER A 165 -19.31 -21.82 27.42
N ASN A 166 -19.77 -21.98 26.19
CA ASN A 166 -19.08 -22.70 25.13
C ASN A 166 -18.76 -24.19 25.44
N ALA A 167 -19.53 -24.81 26.34
CA ALA A 167 -19.46 -26.24 26.60
C ALA A 167 -20.80 -26.94 26.33
N GLU A 168 -20.72 -28.20 25.92
CA GLU A 168 -21.90 -29.07 25.78
C GLU A 168 -22.50 -29.42 27.15
N GLU A 169 -23.79 -29.71 27.19
CA GLU A 169 -24.55 -30.03 28.41
C GLU A 169 -23.87 -31.10 29.27
N PHE A 170 -23.26 -32.10 28.63
CA PHE A 170 -22.63 -33.24 29.30
C PHE A 170 -21.26 -32.94 29.94
N VAL A 171 -20.74 -31.71 29.82
CA VAL A 171 -19.50 -31.29 30.47
C VAL A 171 -19.82 -30.59 31.79
N SER A 172 -19.18 -30.98 32.89
CA SER A 172 -19.37 -30.33 34.19
C SER A 172 -18.06 -30.07 34.91
N ILE A 173 -18.08 -29.17 35.91
CA ILE A 173 -16.93 -28.91 36.77
C ILE A 173 -17.10 -29.70 38.06
N GLU A 174 -16.13 -30.55 38.37
CA GLU A 174 -16.07 -31.36 39.59
C GLU A 174 -14.88 -30.94 40.44
N TYR A 175 -15.03 -30.91 41.76
CA TYR A 175 -13.93 -30.69 42.70
C TYR A 175 -13.69 -31.92 43.58
N THR A 176 -12.42 -32.30 43.72
CA THR A 176 -11.98 -33.30 44.72
C THR A 176 -10.75 -32.79 45.44
N LYS A 177 -10.59 -33.11 46.72
CA LYS A 177 -9.48 -32.61 47.54
C LYS A 177 -8.10 -33.02 46.98
N GLU A 178 -8.02 -34.18 46.33
CA GLU A 178 -6.78 -34.73 45.77
C GLU A 178 -6.40 -34.10 44.42
N ARG A 179 -7.38 -33.72 43.59
CA ARG A 179 -7.13 -33.29 42.19
C ARG A 179 -7.59 -31.86 41.88
N GLY A 180 -8.20 -31.15 42.83
CA GLY A 180 -8.74 -29.81 42.62
C GLY A 180 -9.98 -29.78 41.71
N ARG A 181 -10.24 -28.62 41.09
CA ARG A 181 -11.35 -28.41 40.13
C ARG A 181 -10.94 -28.93 38.76
N ARG A 182 -11.79 -29.73 38.12
CA ARG A 182 -11.55 -30.32 36.79
C ARG A 182 -12.82 -30.31 35.95
N LEU A 183 -12.66 -30.32 34.64
CA LEU A 183 -13.75 -30.62 33.71
C LEU A 183 -13.91 -32.13 33.61
N VAL A 184 -15.14 -32.60 33.74
CA VAL A 184 -15.51 -34.01 33.58
C VAL A 184 -16.63 -34.15 32.56
N VAL A 185 -16.60 -35.28 31.87
CA VAL A 185 -17.60 -35.65 30.87
C VAL A 185 -18.55 -36.64 31.52
N ASN A 186 -19.82 -36.26 31.65
CA ASN A 186 -20.83 -37.01 32.41
C ASN A 186 -21.48 -38.14 31.59
N ARG A 187 -20.95 -38.43 30.40
CA ARG A 187 -21.38 -39.52 29.51
C ARG A 187 -20.20 -40.11 28.78
N GLN A 188 -20.33 -41.34 28.32
CA GLN A 188 -19.30 -41.97 27.52
C GLN A 188 -19.28 -41.37 26.11
N VAL A 189 -18.15 -40.77 25.73
CA VAL A 189 -17.93 -40.16 24.40
C VAL A 189 -16.80 -40.91 23.71
N SER A 190 -17.07 -41.50 22.55
CA SER A 190 -16.05 -42.22 21.78
C SER A 190 -15.02 -41.23 21.20
N PRO A 191 -13.71 -41.51 21.29
CA PRO A 191 -12.68 -40.66 20.68
C PRO A 191 -12.94 -40.48 19.17
N GLY A 192 -12.83 -39.24 18.69
CA GLY A 192 -12.96 -38.92 17.25
C GLY A 192 -14.38 -38.96 16.68
N LYS A 193 -15.41 -39.33 17.46
CA LYS A 193 -16.78 -39.38 16.98
C LYS A 193 -17.35 -37.96 16.88
N ARG A 194 -17.45 -37.43 15.66
CA ARG A 194 -18.37 -36.32 15.39
C ARG A 194 -19.78 -36.90 15.50
N PHE A 195 -20.63 -36.30 16.31
CA PHE A 195 -22.04 -36.69 16.33
C PHE A 195 -22.61 -36.30 14.95
N GLU A 196 -22.79 -37.26 14.04
CA GLU A 196 -23.53 -37.03 12.79
C GLU A 196 -25.02 -36.85 13.11
N GLU A 197 -25.70 -35.98 12.37
CA GLU A 197 -27.15 -35.80 12.47
C GLU A 197 -27.86 -37.08 12.05
N LYS A 198 -28.76 -37.59 12.89
CA LYS A 198 -29.88 -38.38 12.37
C LYS A 198 -30.84 -37.36 11.76
N THR A 199 -30.98 -37.43 10.43
CA THR A 199 -32.05 -36.82 9.63
C THR A 199 -33.42 -37.06 10.24
#